data_AF-A0A948EI47-F1
#
_entry.id   AF-A0A948EI47-F1
#
_cell.length_a   1.000
_cell.length_b   1.000
_cell.length_c   1.000
_cell.angle_alpha   90.00
_cell.angle_beta   90.00
_cell.angle_gamma   90.00
#
_symmetry.space_group_name_H-M   'P 1'
#
loop_
_entity.id
_entity.type
_entity.pdbx_description
1 polymer ?
#
loop_
_entity_poly.entity_id
_entity_poly.type
_entity_poly.pdbx_seq_one_letter_code
_entity_poly.pdbx_strand_id
1 'polypeptide(L)'
;MLCGSAAVLNGQTLEKTGFPDRWLGRDKLAHFAVSLAAVGFANHWLEAESAETPVRARNTAVAFSLSLGMVKELHDGAQKGNRFSIKDLAADILGAAVGTVLFTIN
;
A
#
# COMPACT_ATOMS: atom_id res chain seq x y z
N MET A 1 -0.42 51.80 29.91
CA MET A 1 -0.62 51.14 31.22
C MET A 1 -1.78 50.17 31.05
N LEU A 2 -1.74 48.87 31.27
CA LEU A 2 -0.78 47.84 31.65
C LEU A 2 -1.38 46.55 31.03
N CYS A 3 -0.62 45.79 30.24
CA CYS A 3 0.14 44.62 30.65
C CYS A 3 -0.72 43.37 30.91
N GLY A 4 -0.47 42.31 30.12
CA GLY A 4 -1.08 41.00 30.30
C GLY A 4 -0.77 40.03 29.16
N SER A 5 0.51 39.82 28.84
CA SER A 5 0.96 38.67 28.04
C SER A 5 0.68 37.37 28.80
N ALA A 6 0.05 36.40 28.14
CA ALA A 6 0.18 34.98 28.47
C ALA A 6 0.08 34.16 27.18
N ALA A 7 1.22 33.89 26.57
CA ALA A 7 1.43 32.65 25.83
C ALA A 7 1.18 31.48 26.78
N VAL A 8 0.50 30.41 26.31
CA VAL A 8 0.20 29.08 26.93
C VAL A 8 -1.22 28.71 26.47
N LEU A 9 -1.54 27.67 25.69
CA LEU A 9 -0.88 26.42 25.36
C LEU A 9 -1.44 25.87 24.04
N ASN A 10 -0.52 25.47 23.16
CA ASN A 10 -0.47 24.08 22.73
C ASN A 10 -1.71 23.50 22.01
N GLY A 11 -2.15 24.17 20.95
CA GLY A 11 -2.79 23.50 19.82
C GLY A 11 -1.76 23.06 18.78
N GLN A 12 -0.53 22.71 19.20
CA GLN A 12 0.36 21.92 18.37
C GLN A 12 -0.46 20.74 17.89
N THR A 13 -0.60 20.64 16.57
CA THR A 13 -0.74 19.37 15.87
C THR A 13 -1.80 18.47 16.48
N LEU A 14 -2.96 18.40 15.83
CA LEU A 14 -3.58 17.10 15.62
C LEU A 14 -2.57 16.24 14.82
N GLU A 15 -1.43 15.92 15.43
CA GLU A 15 -0.71 14.69 15.22
C GLU A 15 -1.80 13.67 15.49
N LYS A 16 -2.44 13.23 14.42
CA LYS A 16 -3.21 12.01 14.43
C LYS A 16 -2.20 11.02 14.98
N THR A 17 -2.28 10.74 16.28
CA THR A 17 -1.61 9.64 16.93
C THR A 17 -2.22 8.42 16.27
N GLY A 18 -1.68 8.13 15.08
CA GLY A 18 -2.20 7.14 14.17
C GLY A 18 -2.30 5.87 14.97
N PHE A 19 -3.40 5.13 14.77
CA PHE A 19 -3.52 3.79 15.30
C PHE A 19 -2.17 3.08 15.18
N PRO A 20 -1.70 2.40 16.25
CA PRO A 20 -0.38 1.78 16.24
C PRO A 20 -0.23 0.95 14.97
N ASP A 21 0.79 1.30 14.19
CA ASP A 21 1.11 0.64 12.94
C ASP A 21 1.66 -0.76 13.25
N ARG A 22 0.75 -1.72 13.43
CA ARG A 22 1.06 -3.10 13.81
C ARG A 22 1.32 -3.91 12.54
N TRP A 23 2.27 -4.84 12.65
CA TRP A 23 2.53 -5.83 11.60
C TRP A 23 1.32 -6.72 11.29
N LEU A 24 0.52 -7.05 12.32
CA LEU A 24 -0.69 -7.85 12.21
C LEU A 24 -1.92 -6.97 12.49
N GLY A 25 -2.18 -6.03 11.59
CA GLY A 25 -3.34 -5.15 11.63
C GLY A 25 -4.29 -5.40 10.46
N ARG A 26 -5.56 -5.01 10.63
CA ARG A 26 -6.56 -5.04 9.53
C ARG A 26 -6.09 -4.27 8.29
N ASP A 27 -5.35 -3.19 8.53
CA ASP A 27 -4.71 -2.37 7.50
C ASP A 27 -3.75 -3.19 6.62
N LYS A 28 -2.83 -3.96 7.23
CA LYS A 28 -1.88 -4.82 6.50
C LYS A 28 -2.58 -5.95 5.75
N LEU A 29 -3.64 -6.49 6.34
CA LEU A 29 -4.46 -7.49 5.68
C LEU A 29 -5.14 -6.93 4.42
N ALA A 30 -5.56 -5.66 4.44
CA ALA A 30 -6.14 -5.02 3.26
C ALA A 30 -5.11 -4.83 2.15
N HIS A 31 -3.91 -4.33 2.48
CA HIS A 31 -2.78 -4.24 1.55
C HIS A 31 -2.45 -5.59 0.90
N PHE A 32 -2.29 -6.63 1.74
CA PHE A 32 -2.09 -8.01 1.28
C PHE A 32 -3.19 -8.48 0.33
N ALA A 33 -4.46 -8.32 0.71
CA ALA A 33 -5.60 -8.81 -0.08
C ALA A 33 -5.76 -8.07 -1.41
N VAL A 34 -5.57 -6.74 -1.41
CA VAL A 34 -5.62 -5.92 -2.63
C VAL A 34 -4.50 -6.32 -3.57
N SER A 35 -3.26 -6.47 -3.09
CA SER A 35 -2.12 -6.87 -3.92
C SER A 35 -2.28 -8.29 -4.47
N LEU A 36 -2.77 -9.23 -3.66
CA LEU A 36 -3.11 -10.59 -4.11
C LEU A 36 -4.15 -10.57 -5.23
N ALA A 37 -5.24 -9.81 -5.05
CA ALA A 37 -6.30 -9.70 -6.04
C ALA A 37 -5.82 -8.98 -7.32
N ALA A 38 -4.99 -7.95 -7.18
CA ALA A 38 -4.44 -7.21 -8.30
C ALA A 38 -3.58 -8.10 -9.21
N VAL A 39 -2.73 -8.97 -8.65
CA VAL A 39 -1.97 -9.94 -9.45
C VAL A 39 -2.90 -10.91 -10.18
N GLY A 40 -3.87 -11.50 -9.47
CA GLY A 40 -4.79 -12.47 -10.09
C GLY A 40 -5.61 -11.86 -11.23
N PHE A 41 -6.20 -10.69 -10.99
CA PHE A 41 -7.00 -9.98 -11.99
C PHE A 41 -6.16 -9.53 -13.20
N ALA A 42 -5.02 -8.89 -12.95
CA ALA A 42 -4.16 -8.41 -14.02
C ALA A 42 -3.59 -9.57 -14.86
N ASN A 43 -3.17 -10.67 -14.22
CA ASN A 43 -2.68 -11.84 -14.96
C ASN A 43 -3.77 -12.44 -15.85
N HIS A 44 -4.96 -12.65 -15.28
CA HIS A 44 -6.09 -13.20 -16.02
C HIS A 44 -6.47 -12.31 -17.21
N TRP A 45 -6.55 -10.99 -17.01
CA TRP A 45 -6.86 -10.05 -18.08
C TRP A 45 -5.80 -10.06 -19.20
N LEU A 46 -4.51 -10.11 -18.85
CA LEU A 46 -3.43 -10.10 -19.82
C LEU A 46 -3.38 -11.40 -20.65
N GLU A 47 -3.63 -12.55 -20.02
CA GLU A 47 -3.72 -13.83 -20.73
C GLU A 47 -4.98 -13.92 -21.60
N ALA A 48 -6.14 -13.53 -21.07
CA ALA A 48 -7.43 -13.71 -21.75
C ALA A 48 -7.69 -12.67 -22.84
N GLU A 49 -7.44 -11.39 -22.56
CA GLU A 49 -7.87 -10.28 -23.42
C GLU A 49 -6.73 -9.66 -24.23
N SER A 50 -5.50 -9.74 -23.71
CA SER A 50 -4.31 -9.19 -24.41
C SER A 50 -3.47 -10.24 -25.13
N ALA A 51 -3.87 -11.52 -25.05
CA ALA A 51 -3.18 -12.67 -25.64
C ALA A 51 -1.67 -12.71 -25.32
N GLU A 52 -1.28 -12.24 -24.12
CA GLU A 52 0.10 -12.25 -23.67
C GLU A 52 0.54 -13.67 -23.31
N THR A 53 1.81 -14.00 -23.54
CA THR A 53 2.38 -15.27 -23.07
C THR A 53 2.27 -15.35 -21.53
N PRO A 54 2.07 -16.54 -20.92
CA PRO A 54 1.90 -16.67 -19.47
C PRO A 54 3.02 -16.00 -18.64
N VAL A 55 4.27 -16.16 -19.08
CA VAL A 55 5.43 -15.56 -18.40
C VAL A 55 5.38 -14.03 -18.44
N ARG A 56 4.96 -13.44 -19.56
CA ARG A 56 4.87 -11.98 -19.73
C ARG A 56 3.66 -11.40 -19.00
N ALA A 57 2.52 -12.10 -19.03
CA ALA A 57 1.33 -11.74 -18.27
C ALA A 57 1.65 -11.70 -16.77
N ARG A 58 2.28 -12.76 -16.24
CA ARG A 58 2.70 -12.83 -14.84
C ARG A 58 3.61 -11.69 -14.43
N ASN A 59 4.69 -11.47 -15.19
CA ASN A 59 5.67 -10.44 -14.85
C ASN A 59 5.04 -9.05 -14.86
N THR A 60 4.18 -8.77 -15.84
CA THR A 60 3.45 -7.50 -15.94
C THR A 60 2.45 -7.33 -14.78
N ALA A 61 1.70 -8.38 -14.43
CA ALA A 61 0.75 -8.36 -13.32
C ALA A 61 1.42 -8.09 -11.97
N VAL A 62 2.55 -8.75 -11.71
CA VAL A 62 3.36 -8.52 -10.49
C VAL A 62 3.91 -7.10 -10.46
N ALA A 63 4.51 -6.63 -11.56
CA ALA A 63 5.04 -5.27 -11.64
C ALA A 63 3.95 -4.21 -11.45
N PHE A 64 2.76 -4.44 -12.04
CA PHE A 64 1.60 -3.59 -11.86
C PHE A 64 1.15 -3.52 -10.39
N SER A 65 0.97 -4.66 -9.73
CA SER A 65 0.57 -4.72 -8.33
C SER A 65 1.57 -4.02 -7.40
N LEU A 66 2.87 -4.28 -7.56
CA LEU A 66 3.91 -3.66 -6.74
C LEU A 66 4.00 -2.14 -6.98
N SER A 67 3.78 -1.70 -8.21
CA SER A 67 3.75 -0.28 -8.55
C SER A 67 2.60 0.44 -7.85
N LEU A 68 1.42 -0.19 -7.75
CA LEU A 68 0.28 0.38 -7.02
C LEU A 68 0.59 0.57 -5.53
N GLY A 69 1.15 -0.45 -4.87
CA GLY A 69 1.56 -0.37 -3.46
C GLY A 69 2.61 0.72 -3.24
N MET A 70 3.66 0.73 -4.06
CA MET A 70 4.73 1.75 -3.98
C MET A 70 4.19 3.18 -4.17
N VAL A 71 3.35 3.40 -5.19
CA VAL A 71 2.76 4.72 -5.46
C VAL A 71 1.90 5.18 -4.29
N LYS A 72 1.10 4.28 -3.70
CA LYS A 72 0.29 4.61 -2.53
C LYS A 72 1.15 5.02 -1.34
N GLU A 73 2.21 4.29 -1.02
CA GLU A 73 3.08 4.63 0.11
C GLU A 73 3.88 5.92 -0.11
N LEU A 74 4.32 6.19 -1.34
CA LEU A 74 4.93 7.47 -1.70
C LEU A 74 3.95 8.64 -1.57
N HIS A 75 2.71 8.44 -2.01
CA HIS A 75 1.64 9.43 -1.86
C HIS A 75 1.32 9.69 -0.39
N ASP A 76 1.25 8.64 0.43
CA ASP A 76 1.04 8.73 1.87
C ASP A 76 2.22 9.44 2.57
N GLY A 77 3.45 9.20 2.14
CA GLY A 77 4.64 9.91 2.62
C GLY A 77 4.70 11.40 2.25
N ALA A 78 4.02 11.81 1.17
CA ALA A 78 3.98 13.21 0.72
C ALA A 78 2.90 14.05 1.44
N GLN A 79 1.94 13.41 2.12
CA GLN A 79 0.84 14.08 2.80
C GLN A 79 1.22 14.54 4.22
N LYS A 80 0.80 15.75 4.59
CA LYS A 80 0.98 16.26 5.95
C LYS A 80 0.18 15.40 6.95
N GLY A 81 0.86 14.83 7.93
CA GLY A 81 0.25 14.01 8.98
C GLY A 81 0.05 12.54 8.61
N ASN A 82 0.53 12.12 7.44
CA ASN A 82 0.68 10.70 7.09
C ASN A 82 2.16 10.38 6.87
N ARG A 83 2.50 9.08 6.76
CA ARG A 83 3.89 8.63 6.61
C ARG A 83 3.97 7.41 5.72
N PHE A 84 5.09 7.30 5.01
CA PHE A 84 5.47 6.08 4.30
C PHE A 84 5.57 4.91 5.29
N SER A 85 4.93 3.79 4.97
CA SER A 85 4.88 2.61 5.82
C SER A 85 5.54 1.42 5.14
N ILE A 86 6.74 1.06 5.62
CA ILE A 86 7.44 -0.15 5.18
C ILE A 86 6.61 -1.41 5.46
N LYS A 87 5.74 -1.38 6.47
CA LYS A 87 4.89 -2.52 6.81
C LYS A 87 3.78 -2.73 5.78
N ASP A 88 3.24 -1.65 5.23
CA ASP A 88 2.26 -1.70 4.13
C ASP A 88 2.91 -2.19 2.85
N LEU A 89 4.06 -1.62 2.49
CA LEU A 89 4.83 -2.10 1.35
C LEU A 89 5.21 -3.59 1.49
N ALA A 90 5.58 -4.05 2.68
CA ALA A 90 5.86 -5.46 2.93
C ALA A 90 4.60 -6.33 2.77
N ALA A 91 3.45 -5.86 3.23
CA ALA A 91 2.18 -6.56 3.03
C ALA A 91 1.80 -6.64 1.53
N ASP A 92 2.05 -5.58 0.76
CA ASP A 92 1.85 -5.57 -0.69
C ASP A 92 2.77 -6.57 -1.40
N ILE A 93 4.05 -6.62 -1.03
CA ILE A 93 5.00 -7.60 -1.57
C ILE A 93 4.56 -9.04 -1.26
N LEU A 94 4.13 -9.30 -0.02
CA LEU A 94 3.63 -10.62 0.38
C LEU A 94 2.35 -10.99 -0.39
N GLY A 95 1.43 -10.04 -0.54
CA GLY A 95 0.19 -10.24 -1.31
C GLY A 95 0.48 -10.58 -2.77
N ALA A 96 1.37 -9.81 -3.41
CA ALA A 96 1.78 -10.05 -4.79
C ALA A 96 2.49 -11.41 -4.97
N ALA A 97 3.37 -11.78 -4.03
CA ALA A 97 4.06 -13.07 -4.06
C ALA A 97 3.06 -14.25 -3.94
N VAL A 98 2.11 -14.17 -3.01
CA VAL A 98 1.09 -15.21 -2.86
C VAL A 98 0.16 -15.25 -4.08
N GLY A 99 -0.28 -14.10 -4.59
CA GLY A 99 -1.08 -14.02 -5.81
C GLY A 99 -0.37 -14.63 -7.02
N THR A 100 0.95 -14.44 -7.13
CA THR A 100 1.78 -15.07 -8.16
C THR A 100 1.69 -16.59 -8.05
N VAL A 101 1.93 -17.15 -6.87
CA VAL A 101 1.90 -18.60 -6.64
C VAL A 101 0.52 -19.19 -6.92
N LEU A 102 -0.55 -18.51 -6.50
CA LEU A 102 -1.91 -19.03 -6.61
C LEU A 102 -2.52 -18.92 -8.01
N PHE A 103 -2.19 -17.86 -8.76
CA PHE A 103 -2.92 -17.53 -9.99
C PHE A 103 -2.08 -17.58 -11.27
N THR A 104 -0.76 -17.69 -11.17
CA THR A 104 0.14 -17.49 -12.33
C THR A 104 1.16 -18.60 -12.54
N ILE A 105 1.21 -19.59 -11.62
CA ILE A 105 2.04 -20.77 -11.77
C ILE A 105 1.11 -21.92 -12.12
N ASN A 106 1.08 -22.24 -13.41
CA ASN A 106 0.23 -23.22 -14.07
C ASN A 106 1.07 -24.07 -15.02
#